data_AF-A0A950TDS5-F1
#
_entry.id   AF-A0A950TDS5-F1
#
_cell.length_a   1.000
_cell.length_b   1.000
_cell.length_c   1.000
_cell.angle_alpha   90.00
_cell.angle_beta   90.00
_cell.angle_gamma   90.00
#
_symmetry.space_group_name_H-M   'P 1'
#
loop_
_entity.id
_entity.type
_entity.pdbx_description
1 polymer ?
#
loop_
_entity_poly.entity_id
_entity_poly.type
_entity_poly.pdbx_seq_one_letter_code
_entity_poly.pdbx_strand_id
1 'polypeptide(L)'
;MKRKIAAILAADVFGYSKLVAEDEEETLRRLASYRAVFEDFITRGSGRVFNTAGDAILAEFPSAVEAVRCAIDVQESLRTRNLAYPASRQMTFRIGISIGDVVERDGDLLGDGVNIAARLEGLAQPGGLCVSRAVWEQVANKMSVQFADIGEQEVKNIPTPVHAYMLSLGADAAATPKQAPARKPSPKQPRDIAWPIAIIAASVAVLVVAGILYFVVLHPGREHRAARAPEAPAVAAAERRAQAVAARQAEPVVPETIPLIGERERGAIKTNYMSAPDHKALAISPYRAGFTSGQKDDETAKTAAMDSCQRALDTINSKARCELYAVGNTVVYARGRPPMPPEPWMIRDPAIERPFSAKDLPLINDDARTSIENRYAQARLSKALALSPRGVPFFYVGQPDLDEAVRRALEHCGTMSGVACLLVALDDNLVVPIPTTMKPVGLFHAAANPLITPQLQDEVARRLGNAASGWNAVAVGASGHPGLALKAANEQAATEGALADCAKQDRDCRVIAIGPFAVEPL
;
A
#
# COMPACT_ATOMS: atom_id res chain seq x y z
N MET A 1 -9.56 14.82 1.56
CA MET A 1 -8.19 15.18 1.09
C MET A 1 -7.71 16.30 1.99
N LYS A 2 -6.75 16.03 2.87
CA LYS A 2 -6.30 16.99 3.88
C LYS A 2 -4.89 17.43 3.52
N ARG A 3 -4.71 18.69 3.15
CA ARG A 3 -3.38 19.29 3.01
C ARG A 3 -2.84 19.67 4.37
N LYS A 4 -1.55 19.42 4.57
CA LYS A 4 -0.84 19.81 5.77
C LYS A 4 0.64 19.93 5.45
N ILE A 5 1.31 20.81 6.17
CA ILE A 5 2.77 20.78 6.24
C ILE A 5 3.15 19.64 7.17
N ALA A 6 4.03 18.75 6.69
CA ALA A 6 4.58 17.67 7.50
C ALA A 6 6.09 17.54 7.25
N ALA A 7 6.81 17.06 8.26
CA ALA A 7 8.16 16.57 8.08
C ALA A 7 8.06 15.12 7.59
N ILE A 8 8.70 14.81 6.46
CA ILE A 8 8.69 13.49 5.85
C ILE A 8 10.06 12.85 6.02
N LEU A 9 10.08 11.65 6.60
CA LEU A 9 11.24 10.79 6.72
C LEU A 9 11.13 9.66 5.71
N ALA A 10 12.16 9.49 4.90
CA ALA A 10 12.35 8.33 4.03
C ALA A 10 13.60 7.57 4.46
N ALA A 11 13.50 6.25 4.60
CA ALA A 11 14.63 5.40 4.94
C ALA A 11 14.66 4.18 4.03
N ASP A 12 15.86 3.72 3.67
CA ASP A 12 16.06 2.54 2.83
C ASP A 12 17.36 1.80 3.16
N VAL A 13 17.46 0.51 2.83
CA VAL A 13 18.62 -0.30 3.16
C VAL A 13 19.72 -0.13 2.11
N PHE A 14 20.92 0.26 2.56
CA PHE A 14 22.07 0.32 1.67
C PHE A 14 22.53 -1.10 1.28
N GLY A 15 22.51 -1.38 -0.03
CA GLY A 15 23.00 -2.65 -0.58
C GLY A 15 22.05 -3.84 -0.35
N TYR A 16 20.74 -3.60 -0.18
CA TYR A 16 19.73 -4.62 0.09
C TYR A 16 19.81 -5.84 -0.83
N SER A 17 19.90 -5.63 -2.15
CA SER A 17 19.96 -6.72 -3.12
C SER A 17 21.16 -7.66 -2.92
N LYS A 18 22.28 -7.14 -2.40
CA LYS A 18 23.47 -7.96 -2.10
C LYS A 18 23.22 -8.83 -0.87
N LEU A 19 22.62 -8.27 0.18
CA LEU A 19 22.28 -9.00 1.41
C LEU A 19 21.28 -10.14 1.11
N VAL A 20 20.25 -9.86 0.30
CA VAL A 20 19.28 -10.86 -0.14
C VAL A 20 19.93 -11.96 -0.98
N ALA A 21 20.87 -11.62 -1.87
CA ALA A 21 21.58 -12.60 -2.68
C ALA A 21 22.53 -13.50 -1.85
N GLU A 22 23.03 -13.01 -0.72
CA GLU A 22 23.88 -13.78 0.19
C GLU A 22 23.05 -14.69 1.12
N ASP A 23 21.94 -14.20 1.67
CA ASP A 23 21.02 -14.94 2.54
C ASP A 23 19.65 -14.24 2.62
N GLU A 24 18.70 -14.69 1.79
CA GLU A 24 17.38 -14.07 1.67
C GLU A 24 16.56 -14.19 2.97
N GLU A 25 16.55 -15.36 3.60
CA GLU A 25 15.73 -15.64 4.77
C GLU A 25 16.20 -14.82 5.99
N GLU A 26 17.50 -14.80 6.27
CA GLU A 26 18.05 -14.02 7.37
C GLU A 26 17.95 -12.51 7.11
N THR A 27 18.09 -12.07 5.85
CA THR A 27 17.92 -10.67 5.47
C THR A 27 16.49 -10.20 5.69
N LEU A 28 15.48 -10.98 5.27
CA LEU A 28 14.07 -10.66 5.49
C LEU A 28 13.71 -10.65 6.98
N ARG A 29 14.22 -11.62 7.76
CA ARG A 29 14.02 -11.67 9.22
C ARG A 29 14.62 -10.46 9.92
N ARG A 30 15.83 -10.04 9.51
CA ARG A 30 16.50 -8.85 10.06
C ARG A 30 15.80 -7.57 9.66
N LEU A 31 15.36 -7.45 8.41
CA LEU A 31 14.58 -6.32 7.94
C LEU A 31 13.28 -6.17 8.75
N ALA A 32 12.58 -7.27 9.03
CA ALA A 32 11.39 -7.25 9.90
C ALA A 32 11.71 -6.77 11.33
N SER A 33 12.82 -7.25 11.91
CA SER A 33 13.30 -6.79 13.23
C SER A 33 13.63 -5.30 13.25
N TYR A 34 14.31 -4.80 12.21
CA TYR A 34 14.71 -3.40 12.13
C TYR A 34 13.50 -2.50 11.83
N ARG A 35 12.51 -2.97 11.07
CA ARG A 35 11.22 -2.29 10.89
C ARG A 35 10.49 -2.08 12.21
N ALA A 36 10.47 -3.10 13.08
CA ALA A 36 9.88 -2.94 14.41
C ALA A 36 10.60 -1.87 15.25
N VAL A 37 11.92 -1.72 15.08
CA VAL A 37 12.70 -0.63 15.71
C VAL A 37 12.26 0.73 15.16
N PHE A 38 12.17 0.87 13.83
CA PHE A 38 11.67 2.10 13.20
C PHE A 38 10.26 2.44 13.71
N GLU A 39 9.33 1.50 13.71
CA GLU A 39 7.95 1.72 14.17
C GLU A 39 7.88 2.19 15.63
N ASP A 40 8.67 1.60 16.53
CA ASP A 40 8.76 2.00 17.94
C ASP A 40 9.26 3.44 18.10
N PHE A 41 10.40 3.79 17.49
CA PHE A 41 10.95 5.15 17.58
C PHE A 41 10.07 6.20 16.90
N ILE A 42 9.51 5.88 15.72
CA ILE A 42 8.60 6.77 14.99
C ILE A 42 7.37 7.07 15.85
N THR A 43 6.79 6.05 16.48
CA THR A 43 5.62 6.23 17.36
C THR A 43 5.95 7.08 18.59
N ARG A 44 7.12 6.87 19.22
CA ARG A 44 7.58 7.68 20.36
C ARG A 44 7.79 9.16 20.00
N GLY A 45 8.27 9.43 18.78
CA GLY A 45 8.42 10.78 18.24
C GLY A 45 7.11 11.42 17.76
N SER A 46 5.95 10.85 18.11
CA SER A 46 4.62 11.28 17.61
C SER A 46 4.49 11.26 16.08
N GLY A 47 5.32 10.44 15.43
CA GLY A 47 5.27 10.19 14.00
C GLY A 47 4.42 9.00 13.64
N ARG A 48 4.20 8.81 12.34
CA ARG A 48 3.39 7.71 11.79
C ARG A 48 4.02 7.16 10.52
N VAL A 49 4.24 5.85 10.46
CA VAL A 49 4.58 5.16 9.21
C VAL A 49 3.34 5.19 8.32
N PHE A 50 3.46 5.78 7.15
CA PHE A 50 2.35 5.94 6.21
C PHE A 50 2.48 5.04 4.99
N ASN A 51 3.70 4.58 4.67
CA ASN A 51 3.96 3.66 3.57
C ASN A 51 5.26 2.86 3.80
N THR A 52 5.31 1.62 3.33
CA THR A 52 6.51 0.77 3.29
C THR A 52 6.54 0.04 1.95
N ALA A 53 7.55 0.32 1.12
CA ALA A 53 7.67 -0.27 -0.21
C ALA A 53 9.00 -1.01 -0.32
N GLY A 54 8.98 -2.35 -0.45
CA GLY A 54 10.21 -3.15 -0.52
C GLY A 54 10.92 -3.21 0.83
N ASP A 55 12.10 -2.62 0.92
CA ASP A 55 12.91 -2.36 2.12
C ASP A 55 12.77 -0.92 2.65
N ALA A 56 12.14 -0.04 1.86
CA ALA A 56 11.95 1.36 2.22
C ALA A 56 10.86 1.55 3.30
N ILE A 57 11.03 2.62 4.07
CA ILE A 57 10.12 3.07 5.14
C ILE A 57 9.85 4.56 4.94
N LEU A 58 8.57 4.94 4.85
CA LEU A 58 8.13 6.33 4.77
C LEU A 58 7.28 6.69 5.98
N ALA A 59 7.66 7.75 6.67
CA ALA A 59 7.00 8.21 7.87
C ALA A 59 6.82 9.73 7.89
N GLU A 60 5.79 10.17 8.60
CA GLU A 60 5.51 11.59 8.82
C GLU A 60 5.66 11.97 10.28
N PHE A 61 6.05 13.22 10.50
CA PHE A 61 6.10 13.84 11.80
C PHE A 61 5.47 15.23 11.75
N PRO A 62 4.78 15.64 12.82
CA PRO A 62 4.29 17.02 12.96
C PRO A 62 5.43 18.03 13.21
N SER A 63 6.63 17.56 13.58
CA SER A 63 7.79 18.39 13.92
C SER A 63 9.05 17.88 13.22
N ALA A 64 9.76 18.79 12.54
CA ALA A 64 11.05 18.48 11.92
C ALA A 64 12.14 18.14 12.96
N VAL A 65 12.05 18.73 14.16
CA VAL A 65 12.97 18.42 15.27
C VAL A 65 12.76 16.98 15.74
N GLU A 66 11.51 16.55 15.88
CA GLU A 66 11.19 15.17 16.31
C GLU A 66 11.55 14.15 15.22
N ALA A 67 11.35 14.49 13.94
CA ALA A 67 11.80 13.65 12.84
C ALA A 67 13.32 13.42 12.87
N VAL A 68 14.11 14.48 13.08
CA VAL A 68 15.58 14.40 13.13
C VAL A 68 16.05 13.66 14.38
N ARG A 69 15.45 13.90 15.55
CA ARG A 69 15.75 13.14 16.78
C ARG A 69 15.46 11.66 16.60
N CYS A 70 14.27 11.32 16.09
CA CYS A 70 13.90 9.94 15.79
C CYS A 70 14.89 9.28 14.84
N ALA A 71 15.31 9.97 13.77
CA ALA A 71 16.27 9.43 12.82
C ALA A 71 17.64 9.15 13.47
N ILE A 72 18.12 10.05 14.34
CA ILE A 72 19.37 9.85 15.08
C ILE A 72 19.25 8.66 16.03
N ASP A 73 18.17 8.60 16.82
CA ASP A 73 17.95 7.52 17.77
C ASP A 73 17.84 6.17 17.07
N VAL A 74 17.15 6.10 15.94
CA VAL A 74 17.09 4.89 15.11
C VAL A 74 18.48 4.52 14.61
N GLN A 75 19.24 5.44 14.02
CA GLN A 75 20.58 5.14 13.51
C GLN A 75 21.52 4.63 14.62
N GLU A 76 21.50 5.22 15.82
CA GLU A 76 22.27 4.74 16.97
C GLU A 76 21.81 3.35 17.45
N SER A 77 20.49 3.13 17.47
CA SER A 77 19.91 1.85 17.86
C SER A 77 20.26 0.74 16.86
N LEU A 78 20.23 1.03 15.56
CA LEU A 78 20.61 0.11 14.50
C LEU A 78 22.11 -0.12 14.48
N ARG A 79 22.93 0.93 14.71
CA ARG A 79 24.39 0.81 14.85
C ARG A 79 24.74 -0.17 15.97
N THR A 80 24.09 -0.04 17.14
CA THR A 80 24.31 -0.94 18.28
C THR A 80 23.90 -2.38 17.95
N ARG A 81 22.74 -2.58 17.29
CA ARG A 81 22.30 -3.92 16.86
C ARG A 81 23.20 -4.52 15.78
N ASN A 82 23.73 -3.69 14.88
CA ASN A 82 24.67 -4.10 13.84
C ASN A 82 26.01 -4.62 14.43
N LEU A 83 26.39 -4.23 15.65
CA LEU A 83 27.57 -4.79 16.32
C LEU A 83 27.43 -6.29 16.62
N ALA A 84 26.20 -6.82 16.66
CA ALA A 84 25.96 -8.26 16.80
C ALA A 84 26.23 -9.04 15.50
N TYR A 85 26.53 -8.35 14.39
CA TYR A 85 26.75 -8.93 13.08
C TYR A 85 28.13 -8.54 12.51
N PRO A 86 28.79 -9.44 11.76
CA PRO A 86 30.02 -9.09 11.05
C PRO A 86 29.75 -8.00 10.02
N ALA A 87 30.75 -7.17 9.72
CA ALA A 87 30.61 -6.01 8.82
C ALA A 87 29.98 -6.35 7.45
N SER A 88 30.26 -7.53 6.89
CA SER A 88 29.66 -7.99 5.63
C SER A 88 28.14 -8.22 5.69
N ARG A 89 27.60 -8.43 6.90
CA ARG A 89 26.17 -8.70 7.15
C ARG A 89 25.48 -7.55 7.88
N GLN A 90 26.15 -6.44 8.15
CA GLN A 90 25.49 -5.31 8.80
C GLN A 90 24.44 -4.71 7.85
N MET A 91 23.24 -4.48 8.38
CA MET A 91 22.14 -3.89 7.64
C MET A 91 22.08 -2.41 7.99
N THR A 92 22.57 -1.59 7.08
CA THR A 92 22.73 -0.16 7.33
C THR A 92 21.68 0.61 6.56
N PHE A 93 20.93 1.47 7.25
CA PHE A 93 19.94 2.32 6.62
C PHE A 93 20.52 3.68 6.26
N ARG A 94 20.03 4.26 5.17
CA ARG A 94 20.18 5.67 4.85
C ARG A 94 18.87 6.36 5.15
N ILE A 95 18.93 7.62 5.58
CA ILE A 95 17.72 8.39 5.93
C ILE A 95 17.76 9.75 5.24
N GLY A 96 16.64 10.14 4.65
CA GLY A 96 16.37 11.46 4.08
C GLY A 96 15.20 12.13 4.79
N ILE A 97 15.33 13.41 5.15
CA ILE A 97 14.23 14.19 5.76
C ILE A 97 13.98 15.49 5.01
N SER A 98 12.71 15.77 4.72
CA SER A 98 12.27 17.03 4.14
C SER A 98 11.06 17.59 4.91
N ILE A 99 10.73 18.86 4.68
CA ILE A 99 9.44 19.45 5.03
C ILE A 99 8.77 19.85 3.74
N GLY A 100 7.48 19.56 3.59
CA GLY A 100 6.71 20.00 2.45
C GLY A 100 5.22 20.04 2.71
N ASP A 101 4.49 20.73 1.84
CA ASP A 101 3.04 20.59 1.74
C ASP A 101 2.73 19.21 1.16
N VAL A 102 2.06 18.40 1.96
CA VAL A 102 1.67 17.05 1.61
C VAL A 102 0.17 16.89 1.69
N VAL A 103 -0.33 16.08 0.77
CA VAL A 103 -1.72 15.69 0.75
C VAL A 103 -1.84 14.34 1.42
N GLU A 104 -2.58 14.31 2.53
CA GLU A 104 -3.00 13.06 3.15
C GLU A 104 -4.20 12.48 2.40
N ARG A 105 -3.98 11.28 1.87
CA ARG A 105 -4.98 10.48 1.20
C ARG A 105 -4.87 9.07 1.75
N ASP A 106 -5.90 8.69 2.53
CA ASP A 106 -6.25 7.28 2.66
C ASP A 106 -5.18 6.51 3.50
N GLY A 107 -4.53 7.26 4.41
CA GLY A 107 -3.40 6.81 5.22
C GLY A 107 -2.03 7.06 4.60
N ASP A 108 -1.95 7.39 3.31
CA ASP A 108 -0.69 7.69 2.58
C ASP A 108 -0.49 9.21 2.42
N LEU A 109 0.73 9.64 2.15
CA LEU A 109 1.10 11.03 1.90
C LEU A 109 1.71 11.19 0.53
N LEU A 110 1.24 12.20 -0.20
CA LEU A 110 1.71 12.53 -1.54
C LEU A 110 2.12 13.99 -1.60
N GLY A 111 3.19 14.30 -2.32
CA GLY A 111 3.64 15.67 -2.55
C GLY A 111 5.15 15.76 -2.74
N ASP A 112 5.60 16.97 -3.08
CA ASP A 112 7.02 17.23 -3.35
C ASP A 112 7.90 16.95 -2.13
N GLY A 113 7.38 17.17 -0.91
CA GLY A 113 8.07 16.80 0.32
C GLY A 113 8.45 15.31 0.34
N VAL A 114 7.53 14.43 -0.05
CA VAL A 114 7.77 12.98 -0.08
C VAL A 114 8.83 12.62 -1.12
N ASN A 115 8.73 13.21 -2.31
CA ASN A 115 9.69 13.01 -3.38
C ASN A 115 11.10 13.50 -2.98
N ILE A 116 11.20 14.70 -2.39
CA ILE A 116 12.46 15.28 -1.93
C ILE A 116 13.09 14.41 -0.83
N ALA A 117 12.30 13.95 0.15
CA ALA A 117 12.82 13.09 1.23
C ALA A 117 13.43 11.80 0.69
N ALA A 118 12.74 11.14 -0.26
CA ALA A 118 13.26 9.93 -0.90
C ALA A 118 14.54 10.18 -1.72
N ARG A 119 14.71 11.38 -2.29
CA ARG A 119 15.96 11.74 -3.00
C ARG A 119 17.10 12.06 -2.04
N LEU A 120 16.80 12.72 -0.93
CA LEU A 120 17.78 12.99 0.13
C LEU A 120 18.29 11.70 0.76
N GLU A 121 17.42 10.69 0.96
CA GLU A 121 17.83 9.37 1.43
C GLU A 121 18.94 8.79 0.53
N GLY A 122 18.75 8.85 -0.80
CA GLY A 122 19.73 8.35 -1.75
C GLY A 122 21.09 9.06 -1.71
N LEU A 123 21.13 10.29 -1.21
CA LEU A 123 22.36 11.10 -1.04
C LEU A 123 23.06 10.85 0.31
N ALA A 124 22.36 10.29 1.30
CA ALA A 124 22.96 10.04 2.60
C ALA A 124 24.05 8.96 2.52
N GLN A 125 25.10 9.10 3.34
CA GLN A 125 26.06 8.02 3.55
C GLN A 125 25.38 6.85 4.27
N PRO A 126 25.86 5.60 4.12
CA PRO A 126 25.36 4.48 4.89
C PRO A 126 25.42 4.76 6.40
N GLY A 127 24.28 4.73 7.09
CA GLY A 127 24.17 5.03 8.52
C GLY A 127 24.07 6.53 8.82
N GLY A 128 24.07 7.35 7.78
CA GLY A 128 23.93 8.79 7.84
C GLY A 128 22.51 9.27 7.61
N LEU A 129 22.36 10.58 7.77
CA LEU A 129 21.14 11.33 7.55
C LEU A 129 21.40 12.47 6.58
N CYS A 130 20.50 12.70 5.63
CA CYS A 130 20.51 13.86 4.75
C CYS A 130 19.20 14.65 4.91
N VAL A 131 19.29 15.97 5.04
CA VAL A 131 18.13 16.83 5.30
C VAL A 131 18.08 18.01 4.32
N SER A 132 16.89 18.47 3.97
CA SER A 132 16.73 19.68 3.16
C SER A 132 17.09 20.93 3.96
N ARG A 133 17.38 22.05 3.27
CA ARG A 133 17.56 23.37 3.90
C ARG A 133 16.43 23.73 4.86
N ALA A 134 15.18 23.50 4.48
CA ALA A 134 14.02 23.79 5.32
C ALA A 134 14.02 23.00 6.65
N VAL A 135 14.49 21.74 6.64
CA VAL A 135 14.65 20.96 7.87
C VAL A 135 15.81 21.50 8.69
N TRP A 136 16.96 21.74 8.06
CA TRP A 136 18.16 22.27 8.71
C TRP A 136 17.89 23.58 9.45
N GLU A 137 17.20 24.54 8.81
CA GLU A 137 16.82 25.82 9.42
C GLU A 137 15.97 25.65 10.68
N GLN A 138 15.13 24.60 10.74
CA GLN A 138 14.29 24.32 11.89
C GLN A 138 15.04 23.67 13.06
N VAL A 139 16.16 22.99 12.81
CA VAL A 139 16.88 22.18 13.81
C VAL A 139 18.24 22.75 14.23
N ALA A 140 18.89 23.56 13.38
CA ALA A 140 20.27 24.02 13.59
C ALA A 140 20.52 24.71 14.95
N ASN A 141 19.51 25.43 15.47
CA ASN A 141 19.58 26.13 16.75
C ASN A 141 18.91 25.38 17.92
N LYS A 142 18.37 24.19 17.68
CA LYS A 142 17.56 23.42 18.66
C LYS A 142 18.19 22.08 19.04
N MET A 143 19.24 21.67 18.34
CA MET A 143 19.92 20.39 18.55
C MET A 143 21.43 20.58 18.49
N SER A 144 22.16 19.94 19.41
CA SER A 144 23.62 19.96 19.45
C SER A 144 24.23 18.94 18.49
N VAL A 145 23.85 19.01 17.20
CA VAL A 145 24.36 18.12 16.13
C VAL A 145 24.92 18.95 14.99
N GLN A 146 26.04 18.51 14.42
CA GLN A 146 26.72 19.23 13.33
C GLN A 146 26.29 18.68 11.98
N PHE A 147 25.75 19.55 11.14
CA PHE A 147 25.41 19.23 9.76
C PHE A 147 26.49 19.77 8.83
N ALA A 148 26.97 18.94 7.91
CA ALA A 148 27.82 19.34 6.80
C ALA A 148 26.95 19.84 5.64
N ASP A 149 27.19 21.08 5.22
CA ASP A 149 26.54 21.63 4.03
C ASP A 149 27.11 20.95 2.77
N ILE A 150 26.24 20.34 1.95
CA ILE A 150 26.63 19.70 0.69
C ILE A 150 26.15 20.48 -0.54
N GLY A 151 25.55 21.66 -0.35
CA GLY A 151 25.12 22.56 -1.41
C GLY A 151 23.88 22.09 -2.17
N GLU A 152 23.65 22.71 -3.34
CA GLU A 152 22.53 22.41 -4.23
C GLU A 152 22.70 21.06 -4.92
N GLN A 153 21.66 20.22 -4.85
CA GLN A 153 21.64 18.88 -5.43
C GLN A 153 20.59 18.80 -6.53
N GLU A 154 21.02 18.43 -7.74
CA GLU A 154 20.11 18.12 -8.83
C GLU A 154 19.55 16.71 -8.64
N VAL A 155 18.22 16.61 -8.57
CA VAL A 155 17.53 15.34 -8.33
C VAL A 155 16.50 15.08 -9.41
N LYS A 156 16.42 13.82 -9.85
CA LYS A 156 15.59 13.41 -10.99
C LYS A 156 14.11 13.79 -10.76
N ASN A 157 13.51 14.44 -11.76
CA ASN A 157 12.12 14.88 -11.81
C ASN A 157 11.74 16.02 -10.84
N ILE A 158 12.71 16.80 -10.35
CA ILE A 158 12.46 18.06 -9.64
C ILE A 158 13.11 19.20 -10.43
N PRO A 159 12.35 20.23 -10.87
CA PRO A 159 12.86 21.27 -11.76
C PRO A 159 13.83 22.24 -11.08
N THR A 160 13.76 22.37 -9.75
CA THR A 160 14.65 23.22 -8.94
C THR A 160 15.61 22.37 -8.12
N PRO A 161 16.93 22.67 -8.12
CA PRO A 161 17.87 22.02 -7.22
C PRO A 161 17.44 22.14 -5.75
N VAL A 162 17.76 21.11 -4.97
CA VAL A 162 17.47 21.06 -3.53
C VAL A 162 18.77 21.21 -2.75
N HIS A 163 18.90 22.28 -1.98
CA HIS A 163 20.02 22.44 -1.06
C HIS A 163 19.90 21.45 0.11
N ALA A 164 20.96 20.69 0.34
CA ALA A 164 20.97 19.59 1.29
C ALA A 164 22.10 19.72 2.32
N TYR A 165 21.88 19.10 3.49
CA TYR A 165 22.81 19.04 4.60
C TYR A 165 22.93 17.60 5.09
N MET A 166 24.13 17.16 5.42
CA MET A 166 24.40 15.78 5.81
C MET A 166 24.87 15.69 7.27
N LEU A 167 24.37 14.70 7.99
CA LEU A 167 24.81 14.33 9.33
C LEU A 167 25.38 12.92 9.28
N SER A 168 26.63 12.77 9.68
CA SER A 168 27.31 11.48 9.82
C SER A 168 27.31 11.06 11.28
N LEU A 169 26.63 9.97 11.60
CA LEU A 169 26.57 9.39 12.95
C LEU A 169 27.62 8.26 13.02
N GLY A 170 28.90 8.65 13.12
CA GLY A 170 30.03 7.72 13.13
C GLY A 170 31.38 8.43 13.29
N ALA A 171 32.41 7.69 13.69
CA ALA A 171 33.75 8.21 14.04
C ALA A 171 34.52 8.89 12.89
N ASP A 172 33.96 8.93 11.68
CA ASP A 172 34.53 9.62 10.51
C ASP A 172 33.80 10.94 10.21
N ALA A 173 33.40 11.69 11.25
CA ALA A 173 32.88 13.05 11.12
C ALA A 173 33.92 14.09 10.61
N ALA A 174 35.10 13.63 10.17
CA ALA A 174 36.20 14.46 9.71
C ALA A 174 36.71 14.03 8.31
N ALA A 175 35.86 14.12 7.29
CA ALA A 175 36.33 14.24 5.91
C ALA A 175 35.22 14.81 5.01
N THR A 176 35.19 16.14 4.86
CA THR A 176 34.42 16.79 3.80
C THR A 176 35.02 16.42 2.44
N PRO A 177 34.29 15.81 1.49
CA PRO A 177 34.82 15.60 0.15
C PRO A 177 34.68 16.90 -0.65
N LYS A 178 35.81 17.56 -0.95
CA LYS A 178 35.90 18.59 -1.99
C LYS A 178 35.48 17.96 -3.33
N GLN A 179 34.45 18.54 -3.96
CA GLN A 179 34.05 18.20 -5.33
C GLN A 179 35.24 18.26 -6.28
N ALA A 180 35.48 17.19 -7.03
CA ALA A 180 36.35 17.17 -8.21
C ALA A 180 35.47 17.06 -9.46
N PRO A 181 35.78 17.81 -10.54
CA PRO A 181 34.90 17.92 -11.69
C PRO A 181 34.91 16.65 -12.56
N ALA A 182 33.77 16.42 -13.21
CA ALA A 182 33.47 15.26 -14.06
C ALA A 182 34.55 15.00 -15.14
N ARG A 183 35.02 13.74 -15.23
CA ARG A 183 35.83 13.24 -16.34
C ARG A 183 35.03 12.26 -17.20
N LYS A 184 35.10 12.47 -18.52
CA LYS A 184 34.49 11.66 -19.58
C LYS A 184 35.06 10.22 -19.62
N PRO A 185 34.30 9.22 -20.11
CA PRO A 185 34.75 7.83 -20.12
C PRO A 185 35.67 7.53 -21.31
N SER A 186 36.67 6.67 -21.08
CA SER A 186 37.49 6.02 -22.12
C SER A 186 37.49 4.48 -21.91
N PRO A 187 37.76 3.68 -22.95
CA PRO A 187 37.31 2.28 -23.02
C PRO A 187 38.30 1.27 -22.41
N LYS A 188 37.76 0.11 -22.00
CA LYS A 188 38.43 -1.00 -21.30
C LYS A 188 39.21 -1.93 -22.25
N GLN A 189 40.30 -2.52 -21.73
CA GLN A 189 40.89 -3.78 -22.21
C GLN A 189 41.11 -4.76 -21.03
N PRO A 190 41.08 -6.09 -21.25
CA PRO A 190 41.02 -7.10 -20.18
C PRO A 190 42.37 -7.79 -19.92
N ARG A 191 42.63 -8.27 -18.68
CA ARG A 191 43.64 -9.33 -18.39
C ARG A 191 43.25 -10.22 -17.20
N ASP A 192 43.67 -11.48 -17.30
CA ASP A 192 43.23 -12.70 -16.62
C ASP A 192 43.77 -12.94 -15.20
N ILE A 193 43.00 -13.68 -14.40
CA ILE A 193 43.20 -13.91 -12.96
C ILE A 193 43.22 -15.43 -12.70
N ALA A 194 44.40 -16.04 -12.54
CA ALA A 194 44.50 -17.49 -12.31
C ALA A 194 45.45 -17.91 -11.18
N TRP A 195 46.01 -17.00 -10.38
CA TRP A 195 47.06 -17.38 -9.41
C TRP A 195 46.81 -17.24 -7.89
N PRO A 196 45.75 -16.61 -7.34
CA PRO A 196 45.65 -16.50 -5.88
C PRO A 196 44.76 -17.56 -5.17
N ILE A 197 44.11 -18.49 -5.89
CA ILE A 197 43.10 -19.41 -5.30
C ILE A 197 43.72 -20.46 -4.34
N ALA A 198 44.98 -20.84 -4.52
CA ALA A 198 45.59 -21.93 -3.75
C ALA A 198 45.92 -21.56 -2.28
N ILE A 199 46.07 -20.28 -1.96
CA ILE A 199 46.55 -19.85 -0.63
C ILE A 199 45.40 -19.79 0.40
N ILE A 200 44.16 -19.58 -0.05
CA ILE A 200 43.01 -19.36 0.84
C ILE A 200 42.54 -20.68 1.49
N ALA A 201 42.66 -21.82 0.79
CA ALA A 201 42.10 -23.09 1.23
C ALA A 201 42.75 -23.68 2.50
N ALA A 202 44.05 -23.43 2.74
CA ALA A 202 44.77 -24.00 3.88
C ALA A 202 44.40 -23.34 5.22
N SER A 203 44.02 -22.06 5.21
CA SER A 203 43.74 -21.26 6.41
C SER A 203 42.38 -21.57 7.06
N VAL A 204 41.41 -22.04 6.26
CA VAL A 204 40.03 -22.27 6.72
C VAL A 204 39.92 -23.53 7.58
N ALA A 205 40.71 -24.56 7.30
CA ALA A 205 40.64 -25.83 8.03
C ALA A 205 41.04 -25.70 9.51
N VAL A 206 41.98 -24.81 9.83
CA VAL A 206 42.50 -24.63 11.20
C VAL A 206 41.48 -23.93 12.12
N LEU A 207 40.70 -22.99 11.59
CA LEU A 207 39.75 -22.20 12.36
C LEU A 207 38.48 -22.98 12.75
N VAL A 208 38.09 -23.95 11.92
CA VAL A 208 36.89 -24.77 12.14
C VAL A 208 37.08 -25.70 13.35
N VAL A 209 38.27 -26.28 13.50
CA VAL A 209 38.57 -27.21 14.62
C VAL A 209 38.59 -26.47 15.97
N ALA A 210 39.07 -25.22 15.99
CA ALA A 210 39.11 -24.40 17.20
C ALA A 210 37.72 -23.92 17.66
N GLY A 211 36.82 -23.60 16.71
CA GLY A 211 35.47 -23.13 17.02
C GLY A 211 34.55 -24.21 17.62
N ILE A 212 34.69 -25.46 17.17
CA ILE A 212 33.89 -26.58 17.66
C ILE A 212 34.25 -26.91 19.12
N LEU A 213 35.52 -26.79 19.50
CA LEU A 213 35.98 -27.05 20.86
C LEU A 213 35.45 -26.02 21.88
N TYR A 214 35.23 -24.78 21.44
CA TYR A 214 34.78 -23.69 22.31
C TYR A 214 33.28 -23.77 22.63
N PHE A 215 32.45 -24.25 21.70
CA PHE A 215 30.99 -24.19 21.82
C PHE A 215 30.39 -25.28 22.72
N VAL A 216 31.07 -26.41 22.88
CA VAL A 216 30.54 -27.56 23.65
C VAL A 216 30.78 -27.42 25.17
N VAL A 217 31.76 -26.62 25.58
CA VAL A 217 32.24 -26.63 26.98
C VAL A 217 31.51 -25.60 27.87
N LEU A 218 30.99 -24.50 27.33
CA LEU A 218 30.79 -23.31 28.18
C LEU A 218 29.36 -22.93 28.59
N HIS A 219 28.26 -23.36 27.94
CA HIS A 219 26.94 -22.86 28.33
C HIS A 219 25.78 -23.87 28.27
N PRO A 220 25.38 -24.49 29.40
CA PRO A 220 24.06 -25.07 29.58
C PRO A 220 23.05 -23.97 29.97
N GLY A 221 21.83 -24.07 29.46
CA GLY A 221 20.83 -22.99 29.38
C GLY A 221 20.17 -22.52 30.68
N ARG A 222 19.27 -21.53 30.56
CA ARG A 222 18.21 -21.22 31.54
C ARG A 222 17.10 -20.31 30.97
N GLU A 223 15.89 -20.65 31.41
CA GLU A 223 14.56 -20.21 30.99
C GLU A 223 14.16 -18.80 31.45
N HIS A 224 13.18 -18.21 30.77
CA HIS A 224 12.57 -16.91 31.05
C HIS A 224 11.42 -16.97 32.06
N ARG A 225 11.32 -15.95 32.92
CA ARG A 225 10.08 -15.57 33.61
C ARG A 225 9.73 -14.11 33.33
N ALA A 226 8.47 -13.90 32.97
CA ALA A 226 7.85 -12.62 32.62
C ALA A 226 7.35 -11.84 33.85
N ALA A 227 7.23 -10.52 33.72
CA ALA A 227 6.42 -9.67 34.60
C ALA A 227 5.61 -8.67 33.75
N ARG A 228 4.36 -8.47 34.16
CA ARG A 228 3.24 -7.79 33.47
C ARG A 228 2.91 -6.48 34.19
N ALA A 229 2.47 -5.45 33.47
CA ALA A 229 1.91 -4.20 34.01
C ALA A 229 0.80 -3.63 33.07
N PRO A 230 -0.12 -2.77 33.54
CA PRO A 230 -1.56 -2.87 33.21
C PRO A 230 -2.10 -1.90 32.14
N GLU A 231 -3.34 -2.21 31.73
CA GLU A 231 -4.12 -1.83 30.56
C GLU A 231 -5.26 -0.80 30.82
N ALA A 232 -5.65 -0.06 29.76
CA ALA A 232 -6.96 0.53 29.40
C ALA A 232 -6.93 2.06 29.16
N PRO A 233 -7.21 2.55 27.92
CA PRO A 233 -8.45 2.28 27.16
C PRO A 233 -8.28 1.72 25.73
N ALA A 234 -7.04 1.55 25.22
CA ALA A 234 -6.79 0.93 23.91
C ALA A 234 -7.19 -0.57 23.83
N VAL A 235 -7.34 -1.16 25.01
CA VAL A 235 -7.45 -2.60 25.24
C VAL A 235 -8.86 -3.07 24.92
N ALA A 236 -9.88 -2.28 25.26
CA ALA A 236 -11.26 -2.64 24.92
C ALA A 236 -11.49 -2.69 23.39
N ALA A 237 -10.77 -1.89 22.59
CA ALA A 237 -10.86 -1.93 21.13
C ALA A 237 -10.05 -3.08 20.52
N ALA A 238 -8.86 -3.37 21.08
CA ALA A 238 -8.03 -4.50 20.71
C ALA A 238 -8.68 -5.84 21.10
N GLU A 239 -9.28 -5.94 22.28
CA GLU A 239 -10.04 -7.09 22.76
C GLU A 239 -11.31 -7.30 21.94
N ARG A 240 -12.07 -6.24 21.59
CA ARG A 240 -13.22 -6.40 20.68
C ARG A 240 -12.80 -6.88 19.28
N ARG A 241 -11.68 -6.39 18.75
CA ARG A 241 -11.11 -6.90 17.48
C ARG A 241 -10.62 -8.34 17.62
N ALA A 242 -9.92 -8.68 18.68
CA ALA A 242 -9.43 -10.03 18.95
C ALA A 242 -10.58 -11.02 19.18
N GLN A 243 -11.64 -10.62 19.89
CA GLN A 243 -12.86 -11.41 20.09
C GLN A 243 -13.65 -11.55 18.79
N ALA A 244 -13.74 -10.52 17.95
CA ALA A 244 -14.38 -10.62 16.64
C ALA A 244 -13.60 -11.51 15.65
N VAL A 245 -12.26 -11.50 15.72
CA VAL A 245 -11.40 -12.39 14.93
C VAL A 245 -11.49 -13.82 15.45
N ALA A 246 -11.44 -14.04 16.77
CA ALA A 246 -11.56 -15.36 17.40
C ALA A 246 -12.96 -15.97 17.21
N ALA A 247 -14.02 -15.17 17.27
CA ALA A 247 -15.39 -15.63 17.00
C ALA A 247 -15.57 -16.07 15.54
N ARG A 248 -14.93 -15.38 14.58
CA ARG A 248 -14.93 -15.78 13.16
C ARG A 248 -14.10 -17.04 12.91
N GLN A 249 -13.09 -17.31 13.74
CA GLN A 249 -12.27 -18.52 13.67
C GLN A 249 -12.99 -19.80 14.12
N ALA A 250 -14.25 -19.71 14.54
CA ALA A 250 -15.10 -20.84 14.92
C ALA A 250 -16.30 -21.05 13.97
N GLU A 251 -16.41 -20.26 12.90
CA GLU A 251 -17.52 -20.38 11.93
C GLU A 251 -17.34 -21.62 11.04
N PRO A 252 -18.41 -22.38 10.76
CA PRO A 252 -18.34 -23.49 9.83
C PRO A 252 -18.17 -22.97 8.39
N VAL A 253 -17.48 -23.74 7.55
CA VAL A 253 -17.35 -23.44 6.12
C VAL A 253 -18.71 -23.53 5.45
N VAL A 254 -19.18 -22.40 4.91
CA VAL A 254 -20.35 -22.32 4.02
C VAL A 254 -19.86 -21.92 2.63
N PRO A 255 -19.85 -22.84 1.64
CA PRO A 255 -19.27 -22.60 0.31
C PRO A 255 -19.74 -21.31 -0.36
N GLU A 256 -21.01 -20.97 -0.21
CA GLU A 256 -21.68 -19.79 -0.78
C GLU A 256 -21.15 -18.46 -0.21
N THR A 257 -20.53 -18.49 0.97
CA THR A 257 -20.01 -17.29 1.66
C THR A 257 -18.50 -17.10 1.51
N ILE A 258 -17.81 -18.06 0.87
CA ILE A 258 -16.37 -17.98 0.64
C ILE A 258 -16.10 -16.85 -0.35
N PRO A 259 -15.33 -15.81 0.06
CA PRO A 259 -15.03 -14.70 -0.82
C PRO A 259 -13.95 -15.09 -1.83
N LEU A 260 -13.80 -14.30 -2.89
CA LEU A 260 -12.68 -14.36 -3.83
C LEU A 260 -12.59 -15.64 -4.67
N ILE A 261 -13.58 -16.52 -4.61
CA ILE A 261 -13.64 -17.73 -5.43
C ILE A 261 -14.72 -17.63 -6.51
N GLY A 262 -14.48 -18.31 -7.63
CA GLY A 262 -15.46 -18.45 -8.70
C GLY A 262 -16.43 -19.61 -8.46
N GLU A 263 -17.47 -19.71 -9.29
CA GLU A 263 -18.50 -20.76 -9.17
C GLU A 263 -17.94 -22.15 -9.45
N ARG A 264 -16.92 -22.26 -10.30
CA ARG A 264 -16.21 -23.53 -10.53
C ARG A 264 -15.52 -24.02 -9.25
N GLU A 265 -14.74 -23.15 -8.59
CA GLU A 265 -14.10 -23.48 -7.32
C GLU A 265 -15.13 -23.74 -6.23
N ARG A 266 -16.21 -22.94 -6.19
CA ARG A 266 -17.31 -23.13 -5.22
C ARG A 266 -17.96 -24.50 -5.37
N GLY A 267 -18.28 -24.91 -6.59
CA GLY A 267 -18.81 -26.24 -6.88
C GLY A 267 -17.85 -27.36 -6.47
N ALA A 268 -16.54 -27.20 -6.74
CA ALA A 268 -15.52 -28.15 -6.32
C ALA A 268 -15.42 -28.25 -4.79
N ILE A 269 -15.48 -27.13 -4.06
CA ILE A 269 -15.48 -27.12 -2.60
C ILE A 269 -16.73 -27.84 -2.08
N LYS A 270 -17.90 -27.49 -2.60
CA LYS A 270 -19.19 -28.10 -2.21
C LYS A 270 -19.21 -29.61 -2.41
N THR A 271 -18.66 -30.09 -3.52
CA THR A 271 -18.76 -31.50 -3.91
C THR A 271 -17.64 -32.34 -3.29
N ASN A 272 -16.41 -31.80 -3.30
CA ASN A 272 -15.20 -32.56 -3.00
C ASN A 272 -14.63 -32.23 -1.62
N TYR A 273 -14.61 -30.96 -1.22
CA TYR A 273 -14.01 -30.57 0.07
C TYR A 273 -14.95 -30.84 1.24
N MET A 274 -16.24 -30.52 1.12
CA MET A 274 -17.19 -30.66 2.24
C MET A 274 -17.36 -32.12 2.68
N SER A 275 -17.39 -33.05 1.73
CA SER A 275 -17.54 -34.49 1.95
C SER A 275 -16.21 -35.23 2.19
N ALA A 276 -15.07 -34.54 2.02
CA ALA A 276 -13.76 -35.17 2.13
C ALA A 276 -13.42 -35.56 3.58
N PRO A 277 -12.55 -36.59 3.75
CA PRO A 277 -12.03 -37.01 5.05
C PRO A 277 -11.36 -35.86 5.82
N ASP A 278 -11.28 -36.01 7.14
CA ASP A 278 -10.59 -35.08 8.04
C ASP A 278 -9.09 -34.92 7.71
N HIS A 279 -8.43 -34.02 8.45
CA HIS A 279 -7.09 -33.51 8.10
C HIS A 279 -7.09 -32.93 6.68
N LYS A 280 -8.04 -32.01 6.49
CA LYS A 280 -8.25 -31.25 5.26
C LYS A 280 -8.09 -29.77 5.54
N ALA A 281 -7.70 -29.01 4.52
CA ALA A 281 -7.61 -27.57 4.60
C ALA A 281 -7.90 -26.94 3.25
N LEU A 282 -8.33 -25.69 3.28
CA LEU A 282 -8.69 -24.90 2.11
C LEU A 282 -7.93 -23.58 2.16
N ALA A 283 -7.25 -23.27 1.06
CA ALA A 283 -6.61 -21.98 0.81
C ALA A 283 -7.29 -21.29 -0.37
N ILE A 284 -7.41 -19.97 -0.28
CA ILE A 284 -8.00 -19.12 -1.31
C ILE A 284 -7.02 -18.02 -1.73
N SER A 285 -7.23 -17.49 -2.91
CA SER A 285 -6.58 -16.29 -3.44
C SER A 285 -7.60 -15.54 -4.29
N PRO A 286 -7.29 -14.32 -4.74
CA PRO A 286 -8.18 -13.61 -5.64
C PRO A 286 -8.48 -14.36 -6.94
N TYR A 287 -7.67 -15.30 -7.43
CA TYR A 287 -7.90 -15.93 -8.74
C TYR A 287 -8.15 -17.44 -8.70
N ARG A 288 -7.76 -18.11 -7.62
CA ARG A 288 -7.75 -19.57 -7.48
C ARG A 288 -7.97 -19.98 -6.04
N ALA A 289 -8.47 -21.19 -5.85
CA ALA A 289 -8.49 -21.87 -4.57
C ALA A 289 -7.79 -23.22 -4.68
N GLY A 290 -7.33 -23.75 -3.55
CA GLY A 290 -6.74 -25.08 -3.47
C GLY A 290 -7.08 -25.73 -2.14
N PHE A 291 -7.38 -27.02 -2.17
CA PHE A 291 -7.66 -27.78 -0.96
C PHE A 291 -7.00 -29.16 -1.02
N THR A 292 -6.81 -29.74 0.15
CA THR A 292 -6.33 -31.11 0.35
C THR A 292 -7.19 -31.80 1.39
N SER A 293 -7.12 -33.13 1.48
CA SER A 293 -7.81 -33.93 2.49
C SER A 293 -7.08 -35.23 2.80
N GLY A 294 -7.45 -35.89 3.90
CA GLY A 294 -6.88 -37.17 4.29
C GLY A 294 -5.38 -37.11 4.58
N GLN A 295 -4.89 -35.95 5.02
CA GLN A 295 -3.49 -35.80 5.42
C GLN A 295 -3.23 -36.45 6.77
N LYS A 296 -1.96 -36.54 7.15
CA LYS A 296 -1.55 -37.12 8.43
C LYS A 296 -2.07 -36.31 9.64
N ASP A 297 -2.06 -35.00 9.51
CA ASP A 297 -2.46 -34.03 10.54
C ASP A 297 -2.85 -32.69 9.89
N ASP A 298 -3.39 -31.78 10.71
CA ASP A 298 -3.90 -30.49 10.25
C ASP A 298 -2.79 -29.55 9.76
N GLU A 299 -1.58 -29.61 10.32
CA GLU A 299 -0.46 -28.78 9.87
C GLU A 299 0.02 -29.17 8.46
N THR A 300 0.07 -30.48 8.20
CA THR A 300 0.34 -31.03 6.86
C THR A 300 -0.78 -30.62 5.90
N ALA A 301 -2.04 -30.65 6.34
CA ALA A 301 -3.17 -30.20 5.54
C ALA A 301 -3.07 -28.72 5.16
N LYS A 302 -2.77 -27.84 6.12
CA LYS A 302 -2.59 -26.39 5.88
C LYS A 302 -1.54 -26.14 4.80
N THR A 303 -0.36 -26.73 4.97
CA THR A 303 0.77 -26.55 4.06
C THR A 303 0.41 -27.06 2.65
N ALA A 304 -0.14 -28.27 2.55
CA ALA A 304 -0.51 -28.83 1.26
C ALA A 304 -1.67 -28.09 0.56
N ALA A 305 -2.61 -27.51 1.30
CA ALA A 305 -3.66 -26.65 0.74
C ALA A 305 -3.08 -25.34 0.17
N MET A 306 -2.17 -24.70 0.90
CA MET A 306 -1.44 -23.52 0.43
C MET A 306 -0.65 -23.81 -0.85
N ASP A 307 0.08 -24.92 -0.89
CA ASP A 307 0.82 -25.34 -2.09
C ASP A 307 -0.11 -25.67 -3.25
N SER A 308 -1.27 -26.30 -2.98
CA SER A 308 -2.26 -26.59 -4.02
C SER A 308 -2.83 -25.30 -4.62
N CYS A 309 -3.10 -24.30 -3.80
CA CYS A 309 -3.55 -23.00 -4.26
C CYS A 309 -2.45 -22.29 -5.05
N GLN A 310 -1.20 -22.34 -4.59
CA GLN A 310 -0.07 -21.71 -5.26
C GLN A 310 0.18 -22.34 -6.64
N ARG A 311 0.18 -23.68 -6.73
CA ARG A 311 0.26 -24.38 -8.03
C ARG A 311 -0.83 -23.94 -8.99
N ALA A 312 -2.05 -23.75 -8.50
CA ALA A 312 -3.15 -23.28 -9.34
C ALA A 312 -2.92 -21.85 -9.85
N LEU A 313 -2.32 -20.95 -9.05
CA LEU A 313 -1.93 -19.61 -9.47
C LEU A 313 -0.79 -19.63 -10.50
N ASP A 314 0.18 -20.52 -10.32
CA ASP A 314 1.32 -20.66 -11.23
C ASP A 314 0.86 -21.06 -12.64
N THR A 315 -0.22 -21.86 -12.77
CA THR A 315 -0.80 -22.22 -14.08
C THR A 315 -1.29 -21.02 -14.90
N ILE A 316 -1.59 -19.91 -14.25
CA ILE A 316 -2.02 -18.66 -14.89
C ILE A 316 -0.98 -17.55 -14.78
N ASN A 317 0.26 -17.89 -14.38
CA ASN A 317 1.36 -16.96 -14.20
C ASN A 317 0.98 -15.75 -13.31
N SER A 318 0.19 -16.01 -12.26
CA SER A 318 -0.30 -14.96 -11.36
C SER A 318 0.63 -14.82 -10.15
N LYS A 319 1.01 -13.59 -9.83
CA LYS A 319 1.80 -13.24 -8.64
C LYS A 319 0.94 -13.01 -7.39
N ALA A 320 -0.35 -13.39 -7.43
CA ALA A 320 -1.20 -13.31 -6.25
C ALA A 320 -0.69 -14.24 -5.14
N ARG A 321 -1.08 -13.95 -3.90
CA ARG A 321 -0.75 -14.80 -2.75
C ARG A 321 -1.95 -15.63 -2.35
N CYS A 322 -1.70 -16.88 -2.00
CA CYS A 322 -2.68 -17.73 -1.34
C CYS A 322 -2.69 -17.46 0.16
N GLU A 323 -3.86 -17.63 0.76
CA GLU A 323 -4.07 -17.53 2.19
C GLU A 323 -4.94 -18.68 2.66
N LEU A 324 -4.67 -19.14 3.87
CA LEU A 324 -5.45 -20.18 4.50
C LEU A 324 -6.85 -19.64 4.84
N TYR A 325 -7.88 -20.31 4.32
CA TYR A 325 -9.26 -19.96 4.58
C TYR A 325 -9.89 -20.84 5.66
N ALA A 326 -9.66 -22.16 5.60
CA ALA A 326 -10.26 -23.11 6.54
C ALA A 326 -9.34 -24.31 6.84
N VAL A 327 -9.52 -24.87 8.04
CA VAL A 327 -8.89 -26.10 8.53
C VAL A 327 -9.99 -27.01 9.05
N GLY A 328 -10.04 -28.26 8.59
CA GLY A 328 -11.20 -29.13 8.78
C GLY A 328 -12.44 -28.54 8.10
N ASN A 329 -13.47 -28.24 8.89
CA ASN A 329 -14.67 -27.52 8.43
C ASN A 329 -14.80 -26.14 9.10
N THR A 330 -13.71 -25.62 9.68
CA THR A 330 -13.71 -24.38 10.45
C THR A 330 -12.96 -23.29 9.70
N VAL A 331 -13.58 -22.13 9.54
CA VAL A 331 -12.96 -20.96 8.92
C VAL A 331 -11.87 -20.41 9.84
N VAL A 332 -10.69 -20.14 9.30
CA VAL A 332 -9.54 -19.50 9.98
C VAL A 332 -9.11 -18.19 9.31
N TYR A 333 -9.87 -17.74 8.31
CA TYR A 333 -9.52 -16.61 7.46
C TYR A 333 -9.49 -15.27 8.20
N ALA A 334 -8.31 -14.63 8.25
CA ALA A 334 -8.10 -13.43 9.06
C ALA A 334 -8.70 -12.14 8.49
N ARG A 335 -8.80 -12.00 7.16
CA ARG A 335 -9.25 -10.74 6.53
C ARG A 335 -10.76 -10.50 6.64
N GLY A 336 -11.54 -11.54 6.92
CA GLY A 336 -13.01 -11.45 6.93
C GLY A 336 -13.61 -11.22 5.54
N ARG A 337 -14.85 -10.74 5.49
CA ARG A 337 -15.56 -10.48 4.23
C ARG A 337 -15.06 -9.17 3.59
N PRO A 338 -14.87 -9.14 2.25
CA PRO A 338 -14.51 -7.92 1.55
C PRO A 338 -15.57 -6.82 1.76
N PRO A 339 -15.18 -5.55 1.90
CA PRO A 339 -16.10 -4.42 1.82
C PRO A 339 -16.74 -4.33 0.44
N MET A 340 -18.07 -4.40 0.37
CA MET A 340 -18.84 -4.37 -0.87
C MET A 340 -19.77 -3.16 -0.88
N PRO A 341 -20.08 -2.57 -2.06
CA PRO A 341 -21.14 -1.58 -2.17
C PRO A 341 -22.51 -2.21 -1.82
N PRO A 342 -23.51 -1.40 -1.47
CA PRO A 342 -24.86 -1.91 -1.25
C PRO A 342 -25.45 -2.47 -2.55
N GLU A 343 -26.26 -3.52 -2.43
CA GLU A 343 -27.02 -4.07 -3.55
C GLU A 343 -28.20 -3.16 -3.95
N PRO A 344 -28.65 -3.20 -5.22
CA PRO A 344 -28.12 -4.02 -6.32
C PRO A 344 -26.84 -3.43 -6.94
N TRP A 345 -25.85 -4.28 -7.24
CA TRP A 345 -24.58 -3.84 -7.84
C TRP A 345 -24.67 -3.54 -9.34
N MET A 346 -25.56 -4.25 -10.04
CA MET A 346 -25.80 -4.05 -11.46
C MET A 346 -26.98 -3.12 -11.67
N ILE A 347 -26.67 -1.86 -11.89
CA ILE A 347 -27.66 -0.85 -12.28
C ILE A 347 -27.41 -0.56 -13.76
N ARG A 348 -28.33 -1.03 -14.61
CA ARG A 348 -28.32 -0.78 -16.06
C ARG A 348 -29.24 0.42 -16.33
N ASP A 349 -28.70 1.44 -16.99
CA ASP A 349 -29.44 2.65 -17.33
C ASP A 349 -29.03 3.13 -18.73
N PRO A 350 -29.89 2.92 -19.74
CA PRO A 350 -29.60 3.30 -21.12
C PRO A 350 -29.28 4.78 -21.32
N ALA A 351 -29.64 5.68 -20.39
CA ALA A 351 -29.35 7.10 -20.48
C ALA A 351 -27.88 7.46 -20.18
N ILE A 352 -27.15 6.56 -19.49
CA ILE A 352 -25.74 6.75 -19.14
C ILE A 352 -24.82 5.70 -19.76
N GLU A 353 -25.37 4.56 -20.19
CA GLU A 353 -24.58 3.50 -20.81
C GLU A 353 -23.94 3.96 -22.12
N ARG A 354 -22.65 3.67 -22.25
CA ARG A 354 -21.86 4.02 -23.43
C ARG A 354 -20.92 2.87 -23.80
N PRO A 355 -20.58 2.70 -25.08
CA PRO A 355 -19.56 1.74 -25.49
C PRO A 355 -18.26 1.93 -24.70
N PHE A 356 -17.67 0.82 -24.26
CA PHE A 356 -16.47 0.83 -23.45
C PHE A 356 -15.27 1.35 -24.25
N SER A 357 -14.55 2.29 -23.64
CA SER A 357 -13.25 2.77 -24.10
C SER A 357 -12.36 2.99 -22.89
N ALA A 358 -11.18 2.37 -22.87
CA ALA A 358 -10.23 2.54 -21.79
C ALA A 358 -9.70 3.99 -21.67
N LYS A 359 -9.77 4.75 -22.76
CA LYS A 359 -9.38 6.18 -22.79
C LYS A 359 -10.35 7.05 -22.01
N ASP A 360 -11.60 6.63 -21.92
CA ASP A 360 -12.68 7.38 -21.27
C ASP A 360 -12.73 7.06 -19.76
N LEU A 361 -11.98 6.07 -19.29
CA LEU A 361 -11.91 5.75 -17.87
C LEU A 361 -11.15 6.84 -17.10
N PRO A 362 -11.80 7.52 -16.15
CA PRO A 362 -11.15 8.55 -15.35
C PRO A 362 -10.32 7.93 -14.21
N LEU A 363 -9.42 8.73 -13.64
CA LEU A 363 -8.65 8.43 -12.43
C LEU A 363 -7.68 7.24 -12.53
N ILE A 364 -7.44 6.69 -13.72
CA ILE A 364 -6.45 5.62 -13.94
C ILE A 364 -5.15 6.18 -14.53
N ASN A 365 -4.01 5.54 -14.21
CA ASN A 365 -2.72 5.84 -14.82
C ASN A 365 -2.56 5.11 -16.17
N ASP A 366 -1.51 5.46 -16.92
CA ASP A 366 -1.28 4.92 -18.27
C ASP A 366 -1.00 3.40 -18.27
N ASP A 367 -0.23 2.88 -17.30
CA ASP A 367 0.03 1.44 -17.17
C ASP A 367 -1.27 0.64 -16.98
N ALA A 368 -2.16 1.16 -16.13
CA ALA A 368 -3.46 0.56 -15.89
C ALA A 368 -4.35 0.63 -17.15
N ARG A 369 -4.32 1.77 -17.87
CA ARG A 369 -5.04 1.92 -19.14
C ARG A 369 -4.58 0.87 -20.16
N THR A 370 -3.28 0.70 -20.35
CA THR A 370 -2.71 -0.32 -21.25
C THR A 370 -3.09 -1.74 -20.82
N SER A 371 -3.05 -2.05 -19.52
CA SER A 371 -3.49 -3.36 -19.02
C SER A 371 -4.98 -3.63 -19.32
N ILE A 372 -5.83 -2.62 -19.18
CA ILE A 372 -7.26 -2.71 -19.47
C ILE A 372 -7.50 -2.91 -20.97
N GLU A 373 -6.83 -2.15 -21.84
CA GLU A 373 -6.93 -2.30 -23.30
C GLU A 373 -6.52 -3.70 -23.75
N ASN A 374 -5.44 -4.25 -23.19
CA ASN A 374 -4.89 -5.54 -23.60
C ASN A 374 -5.65 -6.73 -23.02
N ARG A 375 -6.26 -6.60 -21.84
CA ARG A 375 -6.88 -7.73 -21.13
C ARG A 375 -8.39 -7.64 -21.02
N TYR A 376 -8.92 -6.47 -20.64
CA TYR A 376 -10.36 -6.28 -20.45
C TYR A 376 -11.07 -6.11 -21.79
N ALA A 377 -10.61 -5.17 -22.62
CA ALA A 377 -11.27 -4.89 -23.89
C ALA A 377 -11.25 -6.10 -24.84
N GLN A 378 -10.19 -6.91 -24.81
CA GLN A 378 -10.04 -8.10 -25.66
C GLN A 378 -10.84 -9.33 -25.19
N ALA A 379 -11.33 -9.34 -23.94
CA ALA A 379 -12.05 -10.48 -23.41
C ALA A 379 -13.47 -10.58 -24.02
N ARG A 380 -13.86 -11.79 -24.43
CA ARG A 380 -15.13 -12.06 -25.12
C ARG A 380 -16.27 -12.55 -24.23
N LEU A 381 -15.93 -13.18 -23.11
CA LEU A 381 -16.92 -13.63 -22.12
C LEU A 381 -17.19 -12.51 -21.12
N SER A 382 -18.14 -12.76 -20.22
CA SER A 382 -18.56 -11.81 -19.21
C SER A 382 -17.37 -11.24 -18.43
N LYS A 383 -17.42 -9.92 -18.26
CA LYS A 383 -16.35 -9.13 -17.66
C LYS A 383 -16.92 -7.93 -16.92
N ALA A 384 -16.24 -7.55 -15.85
CA ALA A 384 -16.61 -6.38 -15.06
C ALA A 384 -15.36 -5.65 -14.57
N LEU A 385 -15.46 -4.32 -14.51
CA LEU A 385 -14.38 -3.45 -14.06
C LEU A 385 -14.86 -2.57 -12.91
N ALA A 386 -14.18 -2.70 -11.78
CA ALA A 386 -14.35 -1.87 -10.60
C ALA A 386 -13.17 -0.92 -10.43
N LEU A 387 -13.43 0.25 -9.86
CA LEU A 387 -12.44 1.27 -9.57
C LEU A 387 -12.43 1.53 -8.06
N SER A 388 -11.25 1.46 -7.45
CA SER A 388 -11.10 1.84 -6.05
C SER A 388 -11.26 3.36 -5.88
N PRO A 389 -11.52 3.87 -4.66
CA PRO A 389 -11.53 5.30 -4.39
C PRO A 389 -10.21 6.03 -4.71
N ARG A 390 -9.11 5.28 -4.85
CA ARG A 390 -7.80 5.77 -5.27
C ARG A 390 -7.60 5.82 -6.79
N GLY A 391 -8.54 5.29 -7.57
CA GLY A 391 -8.39 5.17 -9.02
C GLY A 391 -7.61 3.94 -9.46
N VAL A 392 -7.44 2.93 -8.59
CA VAL A 392 -6.82 1.65 -8.97
C VAL A 392 -7.90 0.74 -9.57
N PRO A 393 -7.77 0.30 -10.82
CA PRO A 393 -8.77 -0.54 -11.44
C PRO A 393 -8.54 -2.02 -11.11
N PHE A 394 -9.65 -2.73 -10.91
CA PHE A 394 -9.70 -4.16 -10.68
C PHE A 394 -10.73 -4.75 -11.63
N PHE A 395 -10.34 -5.74 -12.42
CA PHE A 395 -11.24 -6.33 -13.39
C PHE A 395 -11.10 -7.84 -13.45
N TYR A 396 -12.23 -8.50 -13.71
CA TYR A 396 -12.31 -9.91 -14.01
C TYR A 396 -12.87 -10.09 -15.41
N VAL A 397 -12.28 -11.06 -16.10
CA VAL A 397 -12.61 -11.39 -17.48
C VAL A 397 -12.79 -12.89 -17.59
N GLY A 398 -13.47 -13.35 -18.63
CA GLY A 398 -13.56 -14.79 -18.90
C GLY A 398 -14.53 -15.51 -17.97
N GLN A 399 -15.48 -14.80 -17.33
CA GLN A 399 -16.42 -15.41 -16.39
C GLN A 399 -17.61 -16.04 -17.13
N PRO A 400 -18.25 -17.09 -16.56
CA PRO A 400 -19.38 -17.76 -17.20
C PRO A 400 -20.62 -16.87 -17.30
N ASP A 401 -20.80 -15.98 -16.33
CA ASP A 401 -21.88 -15.00 -16.29
C ASP A 401 -21.42 -13.66 -15.71
N LEU A 402 -22.28 -12.65 -15.88
CA LEU A 402 -21.99 -11.27 -15.50
C LEU A 402 -22.06 -11.06 -13.99
N ASP A 403 -22.99 -11.73 -13.29
CA ASP A 403 -23.12 -11.66 -11.84
C ASP A 403 -21.81 -12.08 -11.15
N GLU A 404 -21.22 -13.17 -11.63
CA GLU A 404 -19.92 -13.64 -11.17
C GLU A 404 -18.83 -12.61 -11.48
N ALA A 405 -18.77 -12.08 -12.71
CA ALA A 405 -17.78 -11.05 -13.05
C ALA A 405 -17.85 -9.83 -12.13
N VAL A 406 -19.06 -9.31 -11.88
CA VAL A 406 -19.32 -8.18 -10.99
C VAL A 406 -18.86 -8.48 -9.57
N ARG A 407 -19.35 -9.59 -9.00
CA ARG A 407 -19.01 -9.99 -7.63
C ARG A 407 -17.51 -10.13 -7.46
N ARG A 408 -16.83 -10.80 -8.40
CA ARG A 408 -15.38 -11.06 -8.34
C ARG A 408 -14.56 -9.78 -8.42
N ALA A 409 -14.94 -8.85 -9.31
CA ALA A 409 -14.29 -7.54 -9.43
C ALA A 409 -14.42 -6.71 -8.15
N LEU A 410 -15.62 -6.65 -7.58
CA LEU A 410 -15.90 -5.92 -6.34
C LEU A 410 -15.22 -6.55 -5.13
N GLU A 411 -15.28 -7.88 -4.95
CA GLU A 411 -14.63 -8.58 -3.84
C GLU A 411 -13.11 -8.39 -3.86
N HIS A 412 -12.47 -8.51 -5.03
CA HIS A 412 -11.03 -8.29 -5.17
C HIS A 412 -10.69 -6.84 -4.81
N CYS A 413 -11.41 -5.89 -5.40
CA CYS A 413 -11.16 -4.47 -5.17
C CYS A 413 -11.34 -4.10 -3.68
N GLY A 414 -12.42 -4.58 -3.05
CA GLY A 414 -12.69 -4.37 -1.63
C GLY A 414 -11.63 -4.99 -0.73
N THR A 415 -11.18 -6.20 -1.04
CA THR A 415 -10.11 -6.87 -0.28
C THR A 415 -8.79 -6.10 -0.33
N MET A 416 -8.43 -5.59 -1.51
CA MET A 416 -7.16 -4.89 -1.71
C MET A 416 -7.20 -3.44 -1.24
N SER A 417 -8.36 -2.78 -1.34
CA SER A 417 -8.52 -1.36 -1.00
C SER A 417 -8.99 -1.14 0.44
N GLY A 418 -9.57 -2.15 1.09
CA GLY A 418 -10.16 -2.05 2.42
C GLY A 418 -11.48 -1.26 2.48
N VAL A 419 -12.03 -0.87 1.32
CA VAL A 419 -13.25 -0.06 1.18
C VAL A 419 -14.03 -0.51 -0.06
N ALA A 420 -15.35 -0.27 -0.08
CA ALA A 420 -16.20 -0.60 -1.22
C ALA A 420 -15.75 0.17 -2.48
N CYS A 421 -15.81 -0.51 -3.62
CA CYS A 421 -15.38 0.04 -4.90
C CYS A 421 -16.55 0.40 -5.80
N LEU A 422 -16.30 1.30 -6.75
CA LEU A 422 -17.27 1.72 -7.76
C LEU A 422 -17.19 0.79 -8.98
N LEU A 423 -18.32 0.21 -9.37
CA LEU A 423 -18.42 -0.52 -10.63
C LEU A 423 -18.55 0.49 -11.78
N VAL A 424 -17.66 0.42 -12.78
CA VAL A 424 -17.62 1.42 -13.87
C VAL A 424 -17.85 0.84 -15.25
N ALA A 425 -17.62 -0.46 -15.44
CA ALA A 425 -17.93 -1.14 -16.70
C ALA A 425 -18.49 -2.54 -16.48
N LEU A 426 -19.46 -2.91 -17.32
CA LEU A 426 -20.06 -4.23 -17.44
C LEU A 426 -19.99 -4.65 -18.90
N ASP A 427 -19.31 -5.77 -19.16
CA ASP A 427 -19.00 -6.24 -20.50
C ASP A 427 -18.34 -5.12 -21.33
N ASP A 428 -18.95 -4.78 -22.47
CA ASP A 428 -18.47 -3.76 -23.40
C ASP A 428 -19.15 -2.40 -23.20
N ASN A 429 -19.75 -2.15 -22.02
CA ASN A 429 -20.40 -0.89 -21.71
C ASN A 429 -19.83 -0.26 -20.43
N LEU A 430 -19.57 1.05 -20.48
CA LEU A 430 -19.46 1.89 -19.30
C LEU A 430 -20.85 2.03 -18.67
N VAL A 431 -20.95 1.86 -17.36
CA VAL A 431 -22.23 1.86 -16.62
C VAL A 431 -22.33 3.02 -15.62
N VAL A 432 -21.44 3.98 -15.74
CA VAL A 432 -21.42 5.21 -14.94
C VAL A 432 -21.35 6.42 -15.87
N PRO A 433 -21.97 7.55 -15.51
CA PRO A 433 -21.84 8.78 -16.28
C PRO A 433 -20.42 9.33 -16.16
N ILE A 434 -19.64 9.24 -17.25
CA ILE A 434 -18.33 9.86 -17.36
C ILE A 434 -18.51 11.30 -17.90
N PRO A 435 -18.18 12.34 -17.10
CA PRO A 435 -18.33 13.72 -17.55
C PRO A 435 -17.33 14.05 -18.67
N THR A 436 -17.78 14.78 -19.68
CA THR A 436 -16.94 15.27 -20.78
C THR A 436 -16.73 16.78 -20.74
N THR A 437 -17.53 17.51 -19.97
CA THR A 437 -17.44 18.98 -19.86
C THR A 437 -16.53 19.44 -18.73
N MET A 438 -16.18 18.54 -17.81
CA MET A 438 -15.32 18.81 -16.66
C MET A 438 -14.39 17.63 -16.37
N LYS A 439 -13.28 17.90 -15.69
CA LYS A 439 -12.24 16.92 -15.37
C LYS A 439 -12.57 16.18 -14.08
N PRO A 440 -12.72 14.84 -14.10
CA PRO A 440 -12.78 14.04 -12.87
C PRO A 440 -11.47 14.10 -12.10
N VAL A 441 -11.55 14.41 -10.79
CA VAL A 441 -10.39 14.47 -9.88
C VAL A 441 -10.48 13.47 -8.72
N GLY A 442 -11.65 12.84 -8.52
CA GLY A 442 -11.85 11.78 -7.54
C GLY A 442 -13.27 11.25 -7.54
N LEU A 443 -13.57 10.34 -6.60
CA LEU A 443 -14.95 9.94 -6.33
C LEU A 443 -15.61 10.93 -5.37
N PHE A 444 -16.85 11.30 -5.66
CA PHE A 444 -17.60 12.26 -4.87
C PHE A 444 -18.23 11.59 -3.64
N HIS A 445 -17.98 12.16 -2.45
CA HIS A 445 -18.50 11.67 -1.17
C HIS A 445 -19.23 12.79 -0.44
N ALA A 446 -20.55 12.89 -0.61
CA ALA A 446 -21.37 13.97 -0.05
C ALA A 446 -21.27 14.09 1.48
N ALA A 447 -21.34 12.95 2.20
CA ALA A 447 -21.34 12.88 3.66
C ALA A 447 -20.06 13.38 4.34
N ALA A 448 -18.98 13.58 3.58
CA ALA A 448 -17.70 14.06 4.09
C ALA A 448 -17.15 15.24 3.25
N ASN A 449 -17.99 15.87 2.43
CA ASN A 449 -17.54 16.92 1.52
C ASN A 449 -17.44 18.28 2.24
N PRO A 450 -16.24 18.86 2.40
CA PRO A 450 -16.05 20.09 3.17
C PRO A 450 -16.64 21.34 2.49
N LEU A 451 -17.00 21.27 1.21
CA LEU A 451 -17.65 22.37 0.51
C LEU A 451 -19.13 22.46 0.87
N ILE A 452 -19.76 21.34 1.24
CA ILE A 452 -21.16 21.31 1.66
C ILE A 452 -21.23 21.56 3.16
N THR A 453 -22.12 22.46 3.56
CA THR A 453 -22.39 22.76 4.97
C THR A 453 -22.73 21.48 5.75
N PRO A 454 -22.10 21.20 6.92
CA PRO A 454 -22.23 19.92 7.63
C PRO A 454 -23.67 19.45 7.86
N GLN A 455 -24.59 20.38 8.15
CA GLN A 455 -26.00 20.10 8.40
C GLN A 455 -26.74 19.56 7.16
N LEU A 456 -26.22 19.79 5.96
CA LEU A 456 -26.84 19.41 4.68
C LEU A 456 -26.17 18.19 4.03
N GLN A 457 -25.00 17.76 4.52
CA GLN A 457 -24.22 16.65 3.94
C GLN A 457 -25.02 15.33 3.89
N ASP A 458 -25.71 14.99 4.98
CA ASP A 458 -26.52 13.77 5.08
C ASP A 458 -27.74 13.80 4.16
N GLU A 459 -28.36 14.98 3.98
CA GLU A 459 -29.49 15.14 3.08
C GLU A 459 -29.04 14.95 1.63
N VAL A 460 -27.93 15.57 1.23
CA VAL A 460 -27.37 15.43 -0.12
C VAL A 460 -26.98 13.98 -0.38
N ALA A 461 -26.29 13.32 0.56
CA ALA A 461 -25.92 11.91 0.44
C ALA A 461 -27.14 11.01 0.23
N ARG A 462 -28.21 11.23 1.01
CA ARG A 462 -29.46 10.48 0.92
C ARG A 462 -30.16 10.70 -0.43
N ARG A 463 -30.25 11.95 -0.88
CA ARG A 463 -30.90 12.29 -2.16
C ARG A 463 -30.15 11.69 -3.35
N LEU A 464 -28.81 11.72 -3.34
CA LEU A 464 -27.98 11.07 -4.36
C LEU A 464 -28.11 9.55 -4.31
N GLY A 465 -28.15 8.94 -3.11
CA GLY A 465 -28.36 7.49 -2.96
C GLY A 465 -29.71 7.03 -3.53
N ASN A 466 -30.77 7.84 -3.39
CA ASN A 466 -32.09 7.56 -3.99
C ASN A 466 -32.13 7.80 -5.51
N ALA A 467 -31.14 8.50 -6.05
CA ALA A 467 -30.95 8.77 -7.47
C ALA A 467 -29.78 7.95 -8.02
N ALA A 468 -29.75 6.65 -7.75
CA ALA A 468 -28.64 5.76 -8.08
C ALA A 468 -28.31 5.61 -9.58
N SER A 469 -29.14 6.16 -10.48
CA SER A 469 -28.95 6.12 -11.93
C SER A 469 -29.19 7.49 -12.58
N GLY A 470 -28.82 7.63 -13.85
CA GLY A 470 -28.96 8.85 -14.62
C GLY A 470 -27.85 9.88 -14.36
N TRP A 471 -28.00 11.06 -14.99
CA TRP A 471 -27.08 12.18 -14.77
C TRP A 471 -27.46 12.94 -13.51
N ASN A 472 -26.58 12.89 -12.52
CA ASN A 472 -26.70 13.67 -11.28
C ASN A 472 -25.59 14.72 -11.24
N ALA A 473 -25.86 15.89 -10.69
CA ALA A 473 -24.83 16.89 -10.45
C ALA A 473 -25.07 17.62 -9.12
N VAL A 474 -23.96 18.07 -8.53
CA VAL A 474 -23.95 18.85 -7.30
C VAL A 474 -23.23 20.15 -7.56
N ALA A 475 -23.92 21.26 -7.33
CA ALA A 475 -23.33 22.59 -7.26
C ALA A 475 -23.30 23.07 -5.81
N VAL A 476 -22.37 23.94 -5.49
CA VAL A 476 -22.26 24.55 -4.16
C VAL A 476 -21.93 26.03 -4.32
N GLY A 477 -22.62 26.89 -3.57
CA GLY A 477 -22.37 28.33 -3.55
C GLY A 477 -21.38 28.75 -2.46
N ALA A 478 -21.13 30.05 -2.37
CA ALA A 478 -20.14 30.65 -1.47
C ALA A 478 -20.41 30.34 0.02
N SER A 479 -21.68 30.17 0.39
CA SER A 479 -22.11 29.88 1.77
C SER A 479 -22.19 28.38 2.05
N GLY A 480 -21.77 27.53 1.12
CA GLY A 480 -21.79 26.08 1.28
C GLY A 480 -23.18 25.44 1.12
N HIS A 481 -24.16 26.17 0.56
CA HIS A 481 -25.48 25.61 0.26
C HIS A 481 -25.43 24.83 -1.07
N PRO A 482 -25.88 23.57 -1.09
CA PRO A 482 -25.84 22.74 -2.28
C PRO A 482 -27.07 22.97 -3.17
N GLY A 483 -26.86 22.92 -4.48
CA GLY A 483 -27.91 22.72 -5.48
C GLY A 483 -27.76 21.35 -6.14
N LEU A 484 -28.89 20.68 -6.37
CA LEU A 484 -28.90 19.31 -6.89
C LEU A 484 -29.75 19.20 -8.15
N ALA A 485 -29.18 18.60 -9.19
CA ALA A 485 -29.95 18.01 -10.29
C ALA A 485 -29.82 16.49 -10.22
N LEU A 486 -30.95 15.80 -10.20
CA LEU A 486 -31.00 14.35 -10.08
C LEU A 486 -31.73 13.74 -11.27
N LYS A 487 -31.25 12.61 -11.78
CA LYS A 487 -31.84 11.87 -12.91
C LYS A 487 -32.08 12.75 -14.14
N ALA A 488 -31.16 13.66 -14.43
CA ALA A 488 -31.24 14.49 -15.62
C ALA A 488 -31.01 13.64 -16.88
N ALA A 489 -31.55 14.11 -18.01
CA ALA A 489 -31.46 13.40 -19.29
C ALA A 489 -30.04 13.35 -19.87
N ASN A 490 -29.18 14.32 -19.52
CA ASN A 490 -27.80 14.41 -19.99
C ASN A 490 -26.96 15.27 -19.03
N GLU A 491 -25.65 15.31 -19.28
CA GLU A 491 -24.66 16.06 -18.50
C GLU A 491 -24.98 17.55 -18.39
N GLN A 492 -25.38 18.17 -19.50
CA GLN A 492 -25.69 19.60 -19.56
C GLN A 492 -26.90 19.94 -18.68
N ALA A 493 -27.99 19.18 -18.81
CA ALA A 493 -29.19 19.35 -17.99
C ALA A 493 -28.91 19.13 -16.50
N ALA A 494 -28.02 18.19 -16.15
CA ALA A 494 -27.60 18.00 -14.76
C ALA A 494 -26.83 19.23 -14.25
N THR A 495 -25.85 19.69 -15.01
CA THR A 495 -24.98 20.82 -14.65
C THR A 495 -25.79 22.10 -14.49
N GLU A 496 -26.60 22.46 -15.49
CA GLU A 496 -27.46 23.65 -15.47
C GLU A 496 -28.51 23.56 -14.36
N GLY A 497 -29.13 22.40 -14.17
CA GLY A 497 -30.12 22.18 -13.12
C GLY A 497 -29.53 22.36 -11.71
N ALA A 498 -28.33 21.83 -11.47
CA ALA A 498 -27.68 21.93 -10.16
C ALA A 498 -27.27 23.40 -9.86
N LEU A 499 -26.76 24.11 -10.87
CA LEU A 499 -26.44 25.54 -10.74
C LEU A 499 -27.69 26.38 -10.49
N ALA A 500 -28.77 26.14 -11.24
CA ALA A 500 -30.03 26.85 -11.08
C ALA A 500 -30.68 26.58 -9.72
N ASP A 501 -30.56 25.35 -9.20
CA ASP A 501 -31.06 25.00 -7.86
C ASP A 501 -30.25 25.67 -6.75
N CYS A 502 -28.92 25.68 -6.87
CA CYS A 502 -28.03 26.38 -5.94
C CYS A 502 -28.31 27.88 -5.90
N ALA A 503 -28.50 28.52 -7.07
CA ALA A 503 -28.71 29.96 -7.19
C ALA A 503 -29.99 30.48 -6.50
N LYS A 504 -30.93 29.59 -6.13
CA LYS A 504 -32.13 29.96 -5.36
C LYS A 504 -31.79 30.33 -3.91
N GLN A 505 -30.69 29.80 -3.36
CA GLN A 505 -30.36 29.87 -1.94
C GLN A 505 -28.95 30.42 -1.67
N ASP A 506 -28.08 30.44 -2.68
CA ASP A 506 -26.69 30.88 -2.56
C ASP A 506 -26.22 31.66 -3.79
N ARG A 507 -25.01 32.23 -3.72
CA ARG A 507 -24.34 32.94 -4.81
C ARG A 507 -23.04 32.24 -5.18
N ASP A 508 -22.45 32.63 -6.31
CA ASP A 508 -21.18 32.09 -6.82
C ASP A 508 -21.17 30.55 -6.92
N CYS A 509 -22.32 30.01 -7.33
CA CYS A 509 -22.53 28.57 -7.48
C CYS A 509 -21.58 27.98 -8.51
N ARG A 510 -20.88 26.92 -8.10
CA ARG A 510 -20.01 26.11 -8.97
C ARG A 510 -20.33 24.64 -8.86
N VAL A 511 -20.20 23.89 -9.94
CA VAL A 511 -20.38 22.45 -9.94
C VAL A 511 -19.14 21.78 -9.35
N ILE A 512 -19.35 20.87 -8.40
CA ILE A 512 -18.29 20.15 -7.68
C ILE A 512 -18.36 18.63 -7.90
N ALA A 513 -19.48 18.15 -8.46
CA ALA A 513 -19.66 16.75 -8.82
C ALA A 513 -20.57 16.58 -10.03
N ILE A 514 -20.20 15.63 -10.90
CA ILE A 514 -21.08 15.10 -11.95
C ILE A 514 -21.00 13.57 -11.86
N GLY A 515 -22.16 12.93 -11.78
CA GLY A 515 -22.24 11.50 -11.57
C GLY A 515 -21.63 11.08 -10.23
N PRO A 516 -20.87 9.97 -10.20
CA PRO A 516 -20.14 9.55 -9.01
C PRO A 516 -18.81 10.30 -8.83
N PHE A 517 -18.45 11.24 -9.72
CA PHE A 517 -17.14 11.86 -9.74
C PHE A 517 -17.16 13.27 -9.14
N ALA A 518 -16.14 13.57 -8.33
CA ALA A 518 -15.77 14.94 -8.02
C ALA A 518 -15.06 15.53 -9.24
N VAL A 519 -15.38 16.77 -9.58
CA VAL A 519 -14.96 17.40 -10.84
C VAL A 519 -14.38 18.79 -10.62
N GLU A 520 -13.49 19.17 -11.53
CA GLU A 520 -12.93 20.52 -11.66
C GLU A 520 -13.04 21.00 -13.11
N PRO A 521 -13.00 22.32 -13.37
CA PRO A 521 -12.88 22.84 -14.74
C PRO A 521 -11.69 22.20 -15.49
N LEU A 522 -11.85 21.98 -16.80
CA LEU A 522 -10.87 21.31 -17.68
C LEU A 522 -9.53 22.03 -17.77
#